data_AF-A0A7X8MJ19-F1
#
_entry.id   AF-A0A7X8MJ19-F1
#
_cell.length_a   1.000
_cell.length_b   1.000
_cell.length_c   1.000
_cell.angle_alpha   90.00
_cell.angle_beta   90.00
_cell.angle_gamma   90.00
#
_symmetry.space_group_name_H-M   'P 1'
#
loop_
_entity.id
_entity.type
_entity.pdbx_description
1 polymer ?
#
loop_
_entity_poly.entity_id
_entity_poly.type
_entity_poly.pdbx_seq_one_letter_code
_entity_poly.pdbx_strand_id
1 'polypeptide(L)'
;MYSIGIVMKIKGKKSIILTETGVFEEINAREGMFLGQKIVYSQQEVIKKRRVDFNYFYPAIASIAAVFILLFSYINLFYGNAPFAYVDIDINPSIEFAVDNKGIILSEQPLNQEAIELMTNVTYEDKHLEDAIIDLIKKSKEHGYLKENGEKDIILISVAIDSRKKLNDNDYRIINELANNLRTDFIRLNQDIDVRFVEVSTDLRKRAVESKVSMGRYFIYEKALQEGKDISLEMLASISLKDLLSEDGLGLTEPTNASQPSPSDNFYESTPTDRIKSTPTPTDRIKSTPTPTDRIKSTPTPTDRIKPTSTPTDRIKPTPTHASNGKQGIKVQFYNNNEVSPSTSNFLRIKVENTGNAALDLSDIKLRYYYTIDGYSDQIFICDWASIGAHNVTGRFEKMSSSRPGADTFLEIGFSKSAGVLEPGSSLDMNIRYSKTDLTEYNFEDDYSFKSMNYVFEDWDKITAYISGVLKWGREP
;
A
#
# COMPACT_ATOMS: atom_id res chain seq x y z
N MET A 1 -40.85 48.47 37.75
CA MET A 1 -42.31 48.39 38.01
C MET A 1 -42.58 47.05 38.66
N TYR A 2 -43.18 47.04 39.85
CA TYR A 2 -43.50 45.81 40.59
C TYR A 2 -44.97 45.45 40.34
N SER A 3 -45.24 44.15 40.25
CA SER A 3 -46.56 43.58 40.01
C SER A 3 -46.87 42.51 41.07
N ILE A 4 -48.15 42.24 41.28
CA ILE A 4 -48.61 41.18 42.19
C ILE A 4 -49.12 40.00 41.36
N GLY A 5 -48.75 38.78 41.75
CA GLY A 5 -49.22 37.55 41.12
C GLY A 5 -49.45 36.44 42.14
N ILE A 6 -50.31 35.48 41.79
CA ILE A 6 -50.59 34.29 42.61
C ILE A 6 -49.78 33.12 42.06
N VAL A 7 -49.03 32.43 42.93
CA VAL A 7 -48.26 31.23 42.55
C VAL A 7 -49.22 30.09 42.19
N MET A 8 -49.27 29.72 40.91
CA MET A 8 -50.14 28.67 40.39
C MET A 8 -49.44 27.32 40.31
N LYS A 9 -48.11 27.33 40.11
CA LYS A 9 -47.34 26.10 39.97
C LYS A 9 -45.85 26.33 40.27
N ILE A 10 -45.22 25.39 40.97
CA ILE A 10 -43.77 25.39 41.19
C ILE A 10 -43.19 24.13 40.53
N LYS A 11 -42.16 24.29 39.69
CA LYS A 11 -41.43 23.20 39.01
C LYS A 11 -39.93 23.44 39.15
N GLY A 12 -39.31 22.79 40.14
CA GLY A 12 -37.88 22.95 40.42
C GLY A 12 -37.53 24.41 40.68
N LYS A 13 -36.60 24.98 39.92
CA LYS A 13 -36.14 26.37 40.05
C LYS A 13 -37.08 27.42 39.42
N LYS A 14 -38.25 27.02 38.92
CA LYS A 14 -39.18 27.89 38.19
C LYS A 14 -40.57 27.87 38.80
N SER A 15 -41.27 29.00 38.71
CA SER A 15 -42.64 29.16 39.19
C SER A 15 -43.50 29.82 38.13
N ILE A 16 -44.75 29.37 37.99
CA ILE A 16 -45.77 30.00 37.16
C ILE A 16 -46.69 30.79 38.06
N ILE A 17 -46.87 32.07 37.76
CA ILE A 17 -47.73 33.00 38.49
C ILE A 17 -48.88 33.46 37.61
N LEU A 18 -50.05 33.68 38.21
CA LEU A 18 -51.20 34.33 37.58
C LEU A 18 -51.23 35.80 38.01
N THR A 19 -51.10 36.71 37.06
CA THR A 19 -51.19 38.16 37.29
C THR A 19 -52.62 38.58 37.60
N GLU A 20 -52.80 39.78 38.16
CA GLU A 20 -54.13 40.35 38.41
C GLU A 20 -54.95 40.54 37.12
N THR A 21 -54.30 40.66 35.96
CA THR A 21 -54.95 40.75 34.65
C THR A 21 -55.28 39.38 34.05
N GLY A 22 -55.09 38.29 34.79
CA GLY A 22 -55.39 36.93 34.33
C GLY A 22 -54.34 36.32 33.39
N VAL A 23 -53.13 36.88 33.33
CA VAL A 23 -52.04 36.38 32.48
C VAL A 23 -51.16 35.43 33.28
N PHE A 24 -50.70 34.35 32.65
CA PHE A 24 -49.70 33.47 33.26
C PHE A 24 -48.29 33.91 32.88
N GLU A 25 -47.45 34.17 33.89
CA GLU A 25 -46.03 34.51 33.71
C GLU A 25 -45.13 33.49 34.41
N GLU A 26 -43.93 33.27 33.87
CA GLU A 26 -42.94 32.36 34.44
C GLU A 26 -41.82 33.18 35.09
N ILE A 27 -41.49 32.87 36.35
CA ILE A 27 -40.40 33.50 37.10
C ILE A 27 -39.50 32.42 37.72
N ASN A 28 -38.33 32.82 38.23
CA ASN A 28 -37.53 31.92 39.07
C ASN A 28 -38.24 31.68 40.41
N ALA A 29 -38.30 30.42 40.85
CA ALA A 29 -38.81 30.07 42.16
C ALA A 29 -37.86 30.60 43.24
N ARG A 30 -38.42 31.25 44.26
CA ARG A 30 -37.69 31.71 45.45
C ARG A 30 -37.93 30.71 46.58
N GLU A 31 -36.97 30.63 47.50
CA GLU A 31 -37.10 29.80 48.69
C GLU A 31 -38.32 30.24 49.53
N GLY A 32 -39.09 29.27 50.03
CA GLY A 32 -40.32 29.51 50.78
C GLY A 32 -41.58 29.80 49.94
N MET A 33 -41.51 29.74 48.61
CA MET A 33 -42.70 29.83 47.77
C MET A 33 -43.61 28.60 47.88
N PHE A 34 -44.92 28.80 47.91
CA PHE A 34 -45.92 27.71 47.88
C PHE A 34 -47.14 28.07 47.02
N LEU A 35 -47.92 27.05 46.63
CA LEU A 35 -49.10 27.23 45.76
C LEU A 35 -50.17 28.10 46.41
N GLY A 36 -50.77 29.00 45.62
CA GLY A 36 -51.79 29.95 46.08
C GLY A 36 -51.23 31.21 46.75
N GLN A 37 -49.92 31.29 47.00
CA GLN A 37 -49.28 32.46 47.61
C GLN A 37 -49.34 33.67 46.69
N LYS A 38 -49.78 34.83 47.21
CA LYS A 38 -49.60 36.12 46.54
C LYS A 38 -48.18 36.62 46.75
N ILE A 39 -47.50 36.98 45.66
CA ILE A 39 -46.13 37.47 45.68
C ILE A 39 -46.00 38.79 44.93
N VAL A 40 -45.04 39.61 45.34
CA VAL A 40 -44.60 40.80 44.60
C VAL A 40 -43.37 40.44 43.79
N TYR A 41 -43.37 40.79 42.50
CA TYR A 41 -42.28 40.50 41.58
C TYR A 41 -42.07 41.67 40.60
N SER A 42 -40.86 41.80 40.06
CA SER A 42 -40.56 42.80 39.04
C SER A 42 -40.64 42.22 37.63
N GLN A 43 -40.95 43.07 36.64
CA GLN A 43 -40.98 42.66 35.23
C GLN A 43 -39.62 42.15 34.69
N GLN A 44 -38.51 42.41 35.38
CA GLN A 44 -37.20 41.87 35.04
C GLN A 44 -37.03 40.40 35.47
N GLU A 45 -37.85 39.92 36.41
CA GLU A 45 -37.83 38.54 36.89
C GLU A 45 -38.65 37.58 36.02
N VAL A 46 -39.43 38.13 35.07
CA VAL A 46 -40.21 37.34 34.11
C VAL A 46 -39.26 36.71 33.09
N ILE A 47 -39.25 35.38 33.07
CA ILE A 47 -38.49 34.58 32.12
C ILE A 47 -39.16 34.68 30.75
N LYS A 48 -38.64 35.58 29.91
CA LYS A 48 -39.03 35.66 28.50
C LYS A 48 -38.48 34.44 27.77
N LYS A 49 -39.36 33.59 27.23
CA LYS A 49 -38.93 32.50 26.33
C LYS A 49 -38.26 33.13 25.12
N ARG A 50 -36.95 32.94 25.00
CA ARG A 50 -36.19 33.30 23.81
C ARG A 50 -36.74 32.47 22.66
N ARG A 51 -37.56 33.07 21.79
CA ARG A 51 -37.84 32.48 20.47
C ARG A 51 -36.52 32.54 19.72
N VAL A 52 -35.82 31.41 19.71
CA VAL A 52 -34.75 31.20 18.75
C VAL A 52 -35.48 30.91 17.46
N ASP A 53 -35.35 31.75 16.44
CA ASP A 53 -35.92 31.46 15.13
C ASP A 53 -35.21 30.21 14.57
N PHE A 54 -35.86 29.06 14.71
CA PHE A 54 -35.36 27.73 14.37
C PHE A 54 -35.24 27.47 12.85
N ASN A 55 -35.37 28.50 11.99
CA ASN A 55 -35.53 28.34 10.55
C ASN A 55 -34.24 28.46 9.70
N TYR A 56 -33.06 28.66 10.29
CA TYR A 56 -31.81 28.78 9.50
C TYR A 56 -30.75 27.70 9.77
N PHE A 57 -30.87 26.90 10.83
CA PHE A 57 -29.84 25.91 11.19
C PHE A 57 -30.00 24.56 10.46
N TYR A 58 -31.23 24.14 10.15
CA TYR A 58 -31.49 22.89 9.43
C TYR A 58 -31.04 22.88 7.96
N PRO A 59 -31.22 23.95 7.14
CA PRO A 59 -30.68 23.94 5.79
C PRO A 59 -29.15 23.95 5.78
N ALA A 60 -28.49 24.65 6.70
CA ALA A 60 -27.02 24.66 6.78
C ALA A 60 -26.44 23.29 7.18
N ILE A 61 -27.03 22.61 8.18
CA ILE A 61 -26.60 21.26 8.59
C ILE A 61 -26.93 20.23 7.50
N ALA A 62 -28.09 20.33 6.84
CA ALA A 62 -28.45 19.45 5.74
C ALA A 62 -27.53 19.65 4.51
N SER A 63 -27.13 20.89 4.20
CA SER A 63 -26.17 21.17 3.14
C SER A 63 -24.79 20.62 3.46
N ILE A 64 -24.32 20.75 4.71
CA ILE A 64 -23.05 20.16 5.15
C ILE A 64 -23.12 18.64 5.06
N ALA A 65 -24.19 18.02 5.59
CA ALA A 65 -24.39 16.58 5.52
C ALA A 65 -24.49 16.07 4.07
N ALA A 66 -25.18 16.78 3.18
CA ALA A 66 -25.27 16.44 1.76
C ALA A 66 -23.91 16.55 1.07
N VAL A 67 -23.10 17.56 1.38
CA VAL A 67 -21.72 17.68 0.90
C VAL A 67 -20.87 16.54 1.44
N PHE A 68 -20.98 16.17 2.71
CA PHE A 68 -20.26 15.03 3.28
C PHE A 68 -20.73 13.70 2.69
N ILE A 69 -22.02 13.52 2.39
CA ILE A 69 -22.55 12.31 1.74
C ILE A 69 -22.09 12.26 0.28
N LEU A 70 -22.08 13.37 -0.44
CA LEU A 70 -21.55 13.43 -1.80
C LEU A 70 -20.03 13.25 -1.82
N LEU A 71 -19.31 13.81 -0.85
CA LEU A 71 -17.87 13.64 -0.69
C LEU A 71 -17.54 12.19 -0.28
N PHE A 72 -18.31 11.60 0.63
CA PHE A 72 -18.16 10.21 1.06
C PHE A 72 -18.61 9.22 -0.01
N SER A 73 -19.63 9.56 -0.80
CA SER A 73 -20.06 8.81 -1.98
C SER A 73 -19.04 8.91 -3.10
N TYR A 74 -18.44 10.08 -3.32
CA TYR A 74 -17.34 10.28 -4.27
C TYR A 74 -16.10 9.51 -3.82
N ILE A 75 -15.74 9.59 -2.55
CA ILE A 75 -14.65 8.79 -1.97
C ILE A 75 -14.96 7.29 -2.13
N ASN A 76 -16.14 6.79 -1.79
CA ASN A 76 -16.47 5.37 -1.99
C ASN A 76 -16.54 4.96 -3.48
N LEU A 77 -16.92 5.86 -4.38
CA LEU A 77 -16.94 5.62 -5.84
C LEU A 77 -15.54 5.50 -6.44
N PHE A 78 -14.53 6.14 -5.83
CA PHE A 78 -13.13 6.12 -6.32
C PHE A 78 -12.19 5.23 -5.48
N TYR A 79 -12.57 4.81 -4.27
CA TYR A 79 -11.73 3.99 -3.38
C TYR A 79 -12.20 2.52 -3.24
N GLY A 80 -13.31 2.13 -3.88
CA GLY A 80 -13.88 0.78 -3.72
C GLY A 80 -13.15 -0.36 -4.44
N ASN A 81 -12.48 -0.07 -5.56
CA ASN A 81 -11.96 -1.11 -6.47
C ASN A 81 -10.46 -0.90 -6.78
N ALA A 82 -9.67 -0.66 -5.75
CA ALA A 82 -8.22 -0.71 -5.88
C ALA A 82 -7.80 -2.14 -6.27
N PRO A 83 -7.14 -2.37 -7.42
CA PRO A 83 -6.60 -3.69 -7.72
C PRO A 83 -5.64 -4.15 -6.63
N PHE A 84 -5.70 -5.45 -6.36
CA PHE A 84 -4.76 -6.17 -5.53
C PHE A 84 -3.47 -6.47 -6.29
N ALA A 85 -3.60 -6.85 -7.56
CA ALA A 85 -2.47 -7.10 -8.44
C ALA A 85 -2.79 -6.67 -9.88
N TYR A 86 -1.72 -6.45 -10.62
CA TYR A 86 -1.71 -6.32 -12.06
C TYR A 86 -0.99 -7.53 -12.65
N VAL A 87 -1.56 -8.12 -13.68
CA VAL A 87 -1.06 -9.35 -14.31
C VAL A 87 -0.98 -9.15 -15.82
N ASP A 88 0.22 -9.17 -16.37
CA ASP A 88 0.44 -9.17 -17.81
C ASP A 88 0.54 -10.60 -18.33
N ILE A 89 -0.17 -10.86 -19.43
CA ILE A 89 -0.08 -12.13 -20.18
C ILE A 89 0.53 -11.83 -21.55
N ASP A 90 1.78 -12.26 -21.73
CA ASP A 90 2.59 -12.09 -22.93
C ASP A 90 2.64 -13.37 -23.75
N ILE A 91 1.84 -13.41 -24.82
CA ILE A 91 1.83 -14.49 -25.83
C ILE A 91 2.33 -13.96 -27.18
N ASN A 92 2.01 -12.68 -27.48
CA ASN A 92 1.85 -12.05 -28.79
C ASN A 92 0.43 -12.26 -29.35
N PRO A 93 -0.62 -11.89 -28.61
CA PRO A 93 -0.80 -10.55 -28.00
C PRO A 93 -0.33 -10.38 -26.55
N SER A 94 -0.28 -9.12 -26.08
CA SER A 94 0.06 -8.73 -24.70
C SER A 94 -1.09 -7.96 -24.04
N ILE A 95 -1.57 -8.42 -22.87
CA ILE A 95 -2.73 -7.85 -22.16
C ILE A 95 -2.42 -7.73 -20.67
N GLU A 96 -2.75 -6.59 -20.06
CA GLU A 96 -2.73 -6.38 -18.61
C GLU A 96 -4.12 -6.61 -18.01
N PHE A 97 -4.20 -7.37 -16.93
CA PHE A 97 -5.38 -7.52 -16.08
C PHE A 97 -5.14 -6.89 -14.72
N ALA A 98 -6.03 -6.01 -14.28
CA ALA A 98 -6.11 -5.58 -12.89
C ALA A 98 -7.08 -6.52 -12.16
N VAL A 99 -6.63 -7.16 -11.08
CA VAL A 99 -7.41 -8.17 -10.36
C VAL A 99 -7.56 -7.83 -8.88
N ASP A 100 -8.65 -8.27 -8.28
CA ASP A 100 -8.85 -8.21 -6.83
C ASP A 100 -8.11 -9.36 -6.10
N ASN A 101 -8.25 -9.41 -4.77
CA ASN A 101 -7.60 -10.42 -3.93
C ASN A 101 -8.24 -11.82 -4.02
N LYS A 102 -9.24 -12.01 -4.87
CA LYS A 102 -9.85 -13.31 -5.20
C LYS A 102 -9.54 -13.74 -6.63
N GLY A 103 -8.71 -12.97 -7.36
CA GLY A 103 -8.41 -13.20 -8.76
C GLY A 103 -9.57 -12.88 -9.69
N ILE A 104 -10.53 -12.06 -9.25
CA ILE A 104 -11.59 -11.51 -10.12
C ILE A 104 -11.03 -10.30 -10.86
N ILE A 105 -11.26 -10.25 -12.17
CA ILE A 105 -10.82 -9.17 -13.04
C ILE A 105 -11.67 -7.92 -12.79
N LEU A 106 -11.00 -6.84 -12.41
CA LEU A 106 -11.57 -5.50 -12.25
C LEU A 106 -11.51 -4.70 -13.54
N SER A 107 -10.46 -4.93 -14.35
CA SER A 107 -10.31 -4.31 -15.66
C SER A 107 -9.25 -5.01 -16.49
N GLU A 108 -9.39 -4.94 -17.80
CA GLU A 108 -8.42 -5.41 -18.78
C GLU A 108 -7.92 -4.27 -19.68
N GLN A 109 -6.63 -4.31 -20.05
CA GLN A 109 -6.00 -3.34 -20.93
C GLN A 109 -5.16 -4.06 -22.00
N PRO A 110 -5.51 -3.97 -23.29
CA PRO A 110 -4.64 -4.44 -24.35
C PRO A 110 -3.39 -3.55 -24.44
N LEU A 111 -2.22 -4.17 -24.53
CA LEU A 111 -0.92 -3.47 -24.52
C LEU A 111 -0.29 -3.34 -25.91
N ASN A 112 -0.74 -4.13 -26.89
CA ASN A 112 -0.27 -4.08 -28.27
C ASN A 112 -1.42 -4.21 -29.29
N GLN A 113 -1.11 -4.05 -30.57
CA GLN A 113 -2.10 -4.03 -31.65
C GLN A 113 -2.80 -5.38 -31.78
N GLU A 114 -2.06 -6.48 -31.66
CA GLU A 114 -2.57 -7.84 -31.68
C GLU A 114 -3.59 -8.07 -30.55
N ALA A 115 -3.36 -7.48 -29.37
CA ALA A 115 -4.29 -7.58 -28.23
C ALA A 115 -5.59 -6.84 -28.51
N ILE A 116 -5.51 -5.65 -29.11
CA ILE A 116 -6.69 -4.88 -29.51
C ILE A 116 -7.56 -5.69 -30.48
N GLU A 117 -6.92 -6.33 -31.46
CA GLU A 117 -7.60 -7.19 -32.44
C GLU A 117 -8.25 -8.40 -31.76
N LEU A 118 -7.49 -9.12 -30.93
CA LEU A 118 -7.98 -10.32 -30.23
C LEU A 118 -9.11 -10.03 -29.25
N MET A 119 -9.10 -8.85 -28.61
CA MET A 119 -10.09 -8.44 -27.60
C MET A 119 -11.31 -7.72 -28.19
N THR A 120 -11.42 -7.61 -29.51
CA THR A 120 -12.58 -6.95 -30.13
C THR A 120 -13.88 -7.68 -29.76
N ASN A 121 -14.82 -6.97 -29.13
CA ASN A 121 -16.09 -7.49 -28.60
C ASN A 121 -15.94 -8.56 -27.49
N VAL A 122 -14.82 -8.56 -26.77
CA VAL A 122 -14.58 -9.42 -25.61
C VAL A 122 -14.52 -8.55 -24.36
N THR A 123 -15.05 -9.06 -23.26
CA THR A 123 -14.95 -8.42 -21.94
C THR A 123 -14.67 -9.49 -20.89
N TYR A 124 -13.71 -9.21 -20.02
CA TYR A 124 -13.27 -10.09 -18.96
C TYR A 124 -13.55 -9.56 -17.54
N GLU A 125 -13.98 -8.30 -17.40
CA GLU A 125 -14.51 -7.74 -16.16
C GLU A 125 -15.50 -8.71 -15.47
N ASP A 126 -15.38 -8.81 -14.14
CA ASP A 126 -16.12 -9.71 -13.25
C ASP A 126 -15.88 -11.22 -13.43
N LYS A 127 -14.96 -11.64 -14.32
CA LYS A 127 -14.58 -13.06 -14.48
C LYS A 127 -13.35 -13.41 -13.65
N HIS A 128 -13.16 -14.70 -13.39
CA HIS A 128 -11.91 -15.20 -12.83
C HIS A 128 -10.77 -15.07 -13.85
N LEU A 129 -9.59 -14.66 -13.37
CA LEU A 129 -8.38 -14.52 -14.18
C LEU A 129 -8.02 -15.82 -14.91
N GLU A 130 -8.18 -16.96 -14.25
CA GLU A 130 -7.93 -18.28 -14.83
C GLU A 130 -8.79 -18.54 -16.08
N ASP A 131 -10.10 -18.30 -15.98
CA ASP A 131 -11.02 -18.47 -17.11
C ASP A 131 -10.66 -17.54 -18.27
N ALA A 132 -10.24 -16.31 -17.96
CA ALA A 132 -9.81 -15.34 -18.96
C ALA A 132 -8.54 -15.79 -19.68
N ILE A 133 -7.56 -16.34 -18.97
CA ILE A 133 -6.32 -16.82 -19.60
C ILE A 133 -6.60 -18.05 -20.47
N ILE A 134 -7.44 -18.98 -20.02
CA ILE A 134 -7.83 -20.15 -20.82
C ILE A 134 -8.51 -19.72 -22.13
N ASP A 135 -9.47 -18.78 -22.04
CA ASP A 135 -10.14 -18.22 -23.23
C ASP A 135 -9.15 -17.46 -24.12
N LEU A 136 -8.22 -16.71 -23.54
CA LEU A 136 -7.19 -15.97 -24.26
C LEU A 136 -6.26 -16.90 -25.05
N ILE A 137 -5.80 -18.00 -24.46
CA ILE A 137 -4.97 -19.01 -25.13
C ILE A 137 -5.74 -19.63 -26.29
N LYS A 138 -7.01 -20.00 -26.06
CA LYS A 138 -7.86 -20.56 -27.12
C LYS A 138 -8.01 -19.60 -28.29
N LYS A 139 -8.36 -18.34 -28.02
CA LYS A 139 -8.48 -17.30 -29.05
C LYS A 139 -7.15 -17.06 -29.76
N SER A 140 -6.04 -17.06 -29.03
CA SER A 140 -4.70 -16.87 -29.58
C SER A 140 -4.34 -17.96 -30.60
N LYS A 141 -4.74 -19.21 -30.34
CA LYS A 141 -4.63 -20.31 -31.32
C LYS A 141 -5.51 -20.12 -32.54
N GLU A 142 -6.78 -19.77 -32.33
CA GLU A 142 -7.75 -19.54 -33.42
C GLU A 142 -7.28 -18.42 -34.38
N HIS A 143 -6.54 -17.44 -33.86
CA HIS A 143 -5.99 -16.32 -34.64
C HIS A 143 -4.57 -16.60 -35.15
N GLY A 144 -3.99 -17.77 -34.86
CA GLY A 144 -2.68 -18.19 -35.35
C GLY A 144 -1.47 -17.59 -34.61
N TYR A 145 -1.69 -16.96 -33.46
CA TYR A 145 -0.62 -16.46 -32.59
C TYR A 145 0.12 -17.58 -31.85
N LEU A 146 -0.58 -18.68 -31.57
CA LEU A 146 -0.03 -19.92 -31.03
C LEU A 146 -0.16 -21.02 -32.08
N LYS A 147 0.93 -21.75 -32.33
CA LYS A 147 1.00 -22.79 -33.36
C LYS A 147 0.72 -24.16 -32.75
N GLU A 148 0.07 -25.04 -33.52
CA GLU A 148 -0.27 -26.41 -33.11
C GLU A 148 0.70 -27.47 -33.68
N ASN A 149 1.85 -27.05 -34.20
CA ASN A 149 2.73 -27.86 -35.05
C ASN A 149 3.93 -28.50 -34.31
N GLY A 150 3.85 -28.69 -32.98
CA GLY A 150 4.81 -29.46 -32.18
C GLY A 150 6.07 -28.73 -31.75
N GLU A 151 6.20 -27.44 -32.04
CA GLU A 151 7.18 -26.57 -31.38
C GLU A 151 6.56 -25.95 -30.13
N LYS A 152 7.28 -25.96 -29.01
CA LYS A 152 6.80 -25.33 -27.78
C LYS A 152 6.76 -23.81 -27.94
N ASP A 153 5.57 -23.22 -27.86
CA ASP A 153 5.39 -21.77 -27.76
C ASP A 153 5.54 -21.33 -26.29
N ILE A 154 5.98 -20.09 -26.06
CA ILE A 154 6.19 -19.56 -24.71
C ILE A 154 5.10 -18.54 -24.38
N ILE A 155 4.51 -18.67 -23.20
CA ILE A 155 3.67 -17.65 -22.56
C ILE A 155 4.41 -17.13 -21.34
N LEU A 156 4.56 -15.81 -21.23
CA LEU A 156 5.09 -15.19 -20.02
C LEU A 156 3.97 -14.50 -19.25
N ILE A 157 3.84 -14.83 -17.97
CA ILE A 157 2.89 -14.24 -17.04
C ILE A 157 3.67 -13.40 -16.04
N SER A 158 3.44 -12.08 -16.04
CA SER A 158 4.15 -11.14 -15.18
C SER A 158 3.22 -10.53 -14.15
N VAL A 159 3.59 -10.53 -12.87
CA VAL A 159 2.70 -10.07 -11.78
C VAL A 159 3.34 -8.93 -11.00
N ALA A 160 2.62 -7.82 -10.84
CA ALA A 160 2.96 -6.73 -9.93
C ALA A 160 1.85 -6.53 -8.90
N ILE A 161 2.17 -6.70 -7.62
CA ILE A 161 1.20 -6.59 -6.53
C ILE A 161 1.08 -5.13 -6.09
N ASP A 162 -0.12 -4.58 -6.21
CA ASP A 162 -0.46 -3.21 -5.82
C ASP A 162 -0.68 -3.14 -4.30
N SER A 163 0.43 -3.00 -3.60
CA SER A 163 0.53 -3.04 -2.14
C SER A 163 0.33 -1.67 -1.50
N ARG A 164 -0.81 -1.03 -1.80
CA ARG A 164 -1.24 0.26 -1.19
C ARG A 164 -1.53 0.18 0.31
N LYS A 165 -1.43 -1.00 0.94
CA LYS A 165 -1.40 -1.24 2.39
C LYS A 165 -0.28 -2.23 2.70
N LYS A 166 0.31 -2.17 3.92
CA LYS A 166 1.25 -3.19 4.43
C LYS A 166 0.67 -4.59 4.15
N LEU A 167 1.34 -5.34 3.28
CA LEU A 167 1.00 -6.73 3.00
C LEU A 167 1.05 -7.51 4.32
N ASN A 168 -0.02 -8.24 4.61
CA ASN A 168 -0.07 -9.17 5.72
C ASN A 168 0.22 -10.60 5.23
N ASP A 169 0.49 -11.53 6.15
CA ASP A 169 0.85 -12.91 5.80
C ASP A 169 -0.22 -13.65 4.97
N ASN A 170 -1.50 -13.25 5.06
CA ASN A 170 -2.56 -13.79 4.20
C ASN A 170 -2.46 -13.27 2.77
N ASP A 171 -2.00 -12.04 2.54
CA ASP A 171 -1.85 -11.48 1.20
C ASP A 171 -0.77 -12.26 0.42
N TYR A 172 0.35 -12.59 1.06
CA TYR A 172 1.39 -13.46 0.50
C TYR A 172 0.91 -14.89 0.21
N ARG A 173 0.05 -15.43 1.08
CA ARG A 173 -0.57 -16.74 0.84
C ARG A 173 -1.47 -16.72 -0.39
N ILE A 174 -2.28 -15.67 -0.56
CA ILE A 174 -3.16 -15.48 -1.72
C ILE A 174 -2.33 -15.34 -3.01
N ILE A 175 -1.20 -14.65 -2.97
CA ILE A 175 -0.27 -14.51 -4.10
C ILE A 175 0.29 -15.87 -4.53
N ASN A 176 0.79 -16.64 -3.57
CA ASN A 176 1.32 -17.97 -3.84
C ASN A 176 0.21 -18.92 -4.31
N GLU A 177 -1.01 -18.79 -3.80
CA GLU A 177 -2.16 -19.57 -4.23
C GLU A 177 -2.57 -19.22 -5.66
N LEU A 178 -2.65 -17.93 -6.02
CA LEU A 178 -2.94 -17.48 -7.39
C LEU A 178 -1.89 -17.99 -8.38
N ALA A 179 -0.60 -17.85 -8.04
CA ALA A 179 0.50 -18.33 -8.88
C ALA A 179 0.51 -19.86 -9.02
N ASN A 180 0.28 -20.59 -7.92
CA ASN A 180 0.28 -22.06 -7.93
C ASN A 180 -0.95 -22.67 -8.61
N ASN A 181 -2.12 -22.05 -8.47
CA ASN A 181 -3.35 -22.50 -9.14
C ASN A 181 -3.17 -22.36 -10.65
N LEU A 182 -2.80 -21.16 -11.13
CA LEU A 182 -2.51 -20.93 -12.55
C LEU A 182 -1.49 -21.95 -13.09
N ARG A 183 -0.38 -22.17 -12.38
CA ARG A 183 0.64 -23.16 -12.77
C ARG A 183 0.08 -24.58 -12.88
N THR A 184 -0.75 -25.00 -11.93
CA THR A 184 -1.31 -26.36 -11.87
C THR A 184 -2.30 -26.60 -13.02
N ASP A 185 -3.15 -25.62 -13.32
CA ASP A 185 -4.17 -25.76 -14.35
C ASP A 185 -3.57 -25.73 -15.76
N PHE A 186 -2.49 -24.96 -16.00
CA PHE A 186 -1.75 -25.04 -17.27
C PHE A 186 -1.06 -26.39 -17.50
N ILE A 187 -0.47 -27.00 -16.47
CA ILE A 187 0.14 -28.34 -16.57
C ILE A 187 -0.90 -29.39 -16.99
N ARG A 188 -2.15 -29.24 -16.54
CA ARG A 188 -3.24 -30.19 -16.86
C ARG A 188 -3.80 -30.03 -18.26
N LEU A 189 -3.66 -28.86 -18.88
CA LEU A 189 -4.22 -28.59 -20.21
C LEU A 189 -3.45 -29.27 -21.36
N ASN A 190 -2.30 -29.92 -21.07
CA ASN A 190 -1.52 -30.75 -22.00
C ASN A 190 -1.32 -30.08 -23.38
N GLN A 191 -0.99 -28.80 -23.37
CA GLN A 191 -0.70 -28.01 -24.56
C GLN A 191 0.81 -27.94 -24.76
N ASP A 192 1.28 -27.90 -26.01
CA ASP A 192 2.68 -27.62 -26.38
C ASP A 192 3.05 -26.15 -26.08
N ILE A 193 2.81 -25.72 -24.84
CA ILE A 193 2.96 -24.35 -24.36
C ILE A 193 3.81 -24.39 -23.09
N ASP A 194 4.92 -23.68 -23.12
CA ASP A 194 5.77 -23.40 -21.96
C ASP A 194 5.30 -22.12 -21.27
N VAL A 195 4.70 -22.25 -20.09
CA VAL A 195 4.21 -21.10 -19.31
C VAL A 195 5.25 -20.72 -18.27
N ARG A 196 5.77 -19.50 -18.39
CA ARG A 196 6.75 -18.90 -17.48
C ARG A 196 6.08 -17.83 -16.63
N PHE A 197 6.50 -17.75 -15.38
CA PHE A 197 5.98 -16.77 -14.43
C PHE A 197 7.12 -15.87 -13.99
N VAL A 198 6.84 -14.57 -13.83
CA VAL A 198 7.78 -13.61 -13.26
C VAL A 198 7.04 -12.64 -12.34
N GLU A 199 7.53 -12.51 -11.11
CA GLU A 199 7.09 -11.45 -10.21
C GLU A 199 7.94 -10.20 -10.46
N VAL A 200 7.29 -9.04 -10.60
CA VAL A 200 7.95 -7.76 -10.82
C VAL A 200 7.53 -6.73 -9.79
N SER A 201 8.38 -5.74 -9.56
CA SER A 201 8.05 -4.63 -8.64
C SER A 201 6.99 -3.70 -9.23
N THR A 202 6.27 -3.00 -8.35
CA THR A 202 5.33 -1.93 -8.74
C THR A 202 6.03 -0.78 -9.49
N ASP A 203 7.30 -0.50 -9.17
CA ASP A 203 8.12 0.48 -9.88
C ASP A 203 8.47 0.01 -11.29
N LEU A 204 8.81 -1.28 -11.47
CA LEU A 204 9.04 -1.87 -12.79
C LEU A 204 7.77 -1.78 -13.64
N ARG A 205 6.61 -2.13 -13.06
CA ARG A 205 5.31 -1.94 -13.73
C ARG A 205 5.11 -0.50 -14.17
N LYS A 206 5.34 0.46 -13.27
CA LYS A 206 5.17 1.89 -13.61
C LYS A 206 6.04 2.29 -14.80
N ARG A 207 7.31 1.84 -14.82
CA ARG A 207 8.22 2.10 -15.95
C ARG A 207 7.79 1.40 -17.23
N ALA A 208 7.28 0.16 -17.14
CA ALA A 208 6.75 -0.58 -18.28
C ALA A 208 5.56 0.16 -18.92
N VAL A 209 4.62 0.64 -18.10
CA VAL A 209 3.47 1.45 -18.53
C VAL A 209 3.93 2.76 -19.18
N GLU A 210 4.86 3.48 -18.57
CA GLU A 210 5.44 4.72 -19.15
C GLU A 210 6.14 4.46 -20.49
N SER A 211 6.73 3.27 -20.64
CA SER A 211 7.46 2.83 -21.83
C SER A 211 6.56 2.15 -22.87
N LYS A 212 5.26 2.00 -22.61
CA LYS A 212 4.27 1.37 -23.48
C LYS A 212 4.63 -0.06 -23.90
N VAL A 213 5.20 -0.83 -22.97
CA VAL A 213 5.48 -2.26 -23.14
C VAL A 213 4.93 -3.03 -21.94
N SER A 214 4.75 -4.34 -22.08
CA SER A 214 4.38 -5.18 -20.94
C SER A 214 5.50 -5.24 -19.89
N MET A 215 5.10 -5.51 -18.65
CA MET A 215 5.96 -5.80 -17.51
C MET A 215 6.99 -6.88 -17.84
N GLY A 216 6.57 -7.95 -18.52
CA GLY A 216 7.45 -9.05 -18.90
C GLY A 216 8.53 -8.61 -19.89
N ARG A 217 8.14 -7.89 -20.95
CA ARG A 217 9.10 -7.36 -21.93
C ARG A 217 10.00 -6.29 -21.32
N TYR A 218 9.50 -5.47 -20.40
CA TYR A 218 10.32 -4.48 -19.70
C TYR A 218 11.29 -5.12 -18.70
N PHE A 219 10.90 -6.21 -18.06
CA PHE A 219 11.81 -7.01 -17.23
C PHE A 219 12.95 -7.58 -18.06
N ILE A 220 12.64 -8.14 -19.23
CA ILE A 220 13.64 -8.62 -20.21
C ILE A 220 14.55 -7.48 -20.68
N TYR A 221 13.99 -6.29 -20.94
CA TYR A 221 14.76 -5.08 -21.26
C TYR A 221 15.80 -4.73 -20.18
N GLU A 222 15.38 -4.65 -18.93
CA GLU A 222 16.29 -4.33 -17.82
C GLU A 222 17.38 -5.39 -17.66
N LYS A 223 17.07 -6.67 -17.92
CA LYS A 223 18.05 -7.76 -17.92
C LYS A 223 19.06 -7.63 -19.06
N ALA A 224 18.61 -7.34 -20.27
CA ALA A 224 19.50 -7.13 -21.41
C ALA A 224 20.46 -5.95 -21.16
N LEU A 225 19.96 -4.84 -20.59
CA LEU A 225 20.81 -3.70 -20.21
C LEU A 225 21.84 -4.06 -19.13
N GLN A 226 21.47 -4.88 -18.15
CA GLN A 226 22.40 -5.37 -17.11
C GLN A 226 23.54 -6.19 -17.70
N GLU A 227 23.27 -6.94 -18.77
CA GLU A 227 24.26 -7.76 -19.49
C GLU A 227 25.05 -6.96 -20.54
N GLY A 228 24.88 -5.63 -20.60
CA GLY A 228 25.57 -4.75 -21.54
C GLY A 228 25.11 -4.88 -22.99
N LYS A 229 23.94 -5.49 -23.22
CA LYS A 229 23.34 -5.60 -24.55
C LYS A 229 22.62 -4.29 -24.89
N ASP A 230 22.99 -3.70 -26.01
CA ASP A 230 22.31 -2.52 -26.55
C ASP A 230 21.04 -2.96 -27.27
N ILE A 231 19.90 -2.72 -26.65
CA ILE A 231 18.60 -3.08 -27.19
C ILE A 231 17.61 -1.92 -27.04
N SER A 232 16.81 -1.68 -28.07
CA SER A 232 15.73 -0.70 -27.99
C SER A 232 14.43 -1.35 -27.49
N LEU A 233 13.62 -0.58 -26.78
CA LEU A 233 12.27 -0.98 -26.37
C LEU A 233 11.36 -1.29 -27.59
N GLU A 234 11.59 -0.63 -28.72
CA GLU A 234 10.86 -0.85 -29.98
C GLU A 234 11.18 -2.23 -30.58
N MET A 235 12.47 -2.61 -30.55
CA MET A 235 12.90 -3.94 -30.97
C MET A 235 12.26 -5.02 -30.10
N LEU A 236 12.28 -4.82 -28.77
CA LEU A 236 11.67 -5.73 -27.82
C LEU A 236 10.17 -5.93 -28.02
N ALA A 237 9.42 -4.93 -28.51
CA ALA A 237 8.00 -5.07 -28.79
C ALA A 237 7.73 -5.95 -30.03
N SER A 238 8.69 -6.04 -30.95
CA SER A 238 8.52 -6.72 -32.25
C SER A 238 9.03 -8.16 -32.29
N ILE A 239 9.96 -8.54 -31.41
CA ILE A 239 10.55 -9.89 -31.40
C ILE A 239 9.60 -10.86 -30.67
N SER A 240 9.54 -12.12 -31.12
CA SER A 240 8.79 -13.17 -30.45
C SER A 240 9.40 -13.50 -29.08
N LEU A 241 8.58 -13.82 -28.10
CA LEU A 241 9.08 -14.16 -26.76
C LEU A 241 10.02 -15.39 -26.79
N LYS A 242 9.74 -16.34 -27.69
CA LYS A 242 10.59 -17.49 -27.96
C LYS A 242 12.00 -17.09 -28.41
N ASP A 243 12.10 -16.14 -29.34
CA ASP A 243 13.40 -15.65 -29.81
C ASP A 243 14.08 -14.74 -28.78
N LEU A 244 13.32 -14.05 -27.92
CA LEU A 244 13.90 -13.27 -26.83
C LEU A 244 14.54 -14.15 -25.75
N LEU A 245 13.97 -15.33 -25.51
CA LEU A 245 14.33 -16.23 -24.41
C LEU A 245 15.15 -17.45 -24.86
N SER A 246 15.55 -17.53 -26.14
CA SER A 246 16.42 -18.59 -26.66
C SER A 246 17.90 -18.24 -26.50
N GLU A 247 18.76 -19.27 -26.38
CA GLU A 247 20.23 -19.10 -26.28
C GLU A 247 20.83 -18.38 -27.50
N ASP A 248 20.29 -18.63 -28.70
CA ASP A 248 20.70 -18.00 -29.97
C ASP A 248 20.12 -16.59 -30.19
N GLY A 249 19.18 -16.17 -29.33
CA GLY A 249 18.51 -14.89 -29.39
C GLY A 249 19.27 -13.77 -28.70
N LEU A 250 18.61 -13.07 -27.77
CA LEU A 250 19.33 -12.16 -26.89
C LEU A 250 20.20 -12.89 -25.87
N GLY A 251 20.30 -14.22 -25.87
CA GLY A 251 21.10 -14.98 -24.90
C GLY A 251 20.67 -14.73 -23.46
N LEU A 252 19.40 -14.36 -23.25
CA LEU A 252 18.82 -14.19 -21.93
C LEU A 252 18.44 -15.58 -21.46
N THR A 253 19.17 -16.10 -20.46
CA THR A 253 18.77 -17.34 -19.82
C THR A 253 17.36 -17.20 -19.30
N GLU A 254 16.62 -18.33 -19.30
CA GLU A 254 15.20 -18.35 -18.92
C GLU A 254 14.96 -17.50 -17.66
N PRO A 255 13.84 -16.75 -17.55
CA PRO A 255 13.42 -16.17 -16.29
C PRO A 255 13.17 -17.32 -15.32
N THR A 256 14.23 -17.77 -14.68
CA THR A 256 14.19 -18.78 -13.64
C THR A 256 13.58 -18.05 -12.45
N ASN A 257 12.38 -18.50 -12.09
CA ASN A 257 11.81 -18.20 -10.79
C ASN A 257 12.90 -18.45 -9.76
N ALA A 258 13.33 -17.40 -9.06
CA ALA A 258 14.03 -17.52 -7.80
C ALA A 258 13.04 -18.08 -6.76
N SER A 259 12.62 -19.33 -6.94
CA SER A 259 11.81 -20.22 -6.10
C SER A 259 11.24 -21.36 -6.96
N GLN A 260 12.09 -22.28 -7.44
CA GLN A 260 11.64 -23.60 -7.88
C GLN A 260 11.97 -24.61 -6.77
N PRO A 261 10.99 -25.21 -6.09
CA PRO A 261 11.21 -26.47 -5.40
C PRO A 261 11.23 -27.60 -6.43
N SER A 262 12.34 -28.35 -6.49
CA SER A 262 12.43 -29.61 -7.23
C SER A 262 11.40 -30.62 -6.71
N PRO A 263 10.81 -31.47 -7.59
CA PRO A 263 9.97 -32.57 -7.17
C PRO A 263 10.88 -33.69 -6.65
N SER A 264 11.10 -33.75 -5.34
CA SER A 264 11.64 -34.93 -4.69
C SER A 264 10.49 -35.74 -4.08
N ASP A 265 10.38 -36.98 -4.55
CA ASP A 265 9.51 -38.04 -4.07
C ASP A 265 9.38 -38.09 -2.56
N ASN A 266 8.14 -38.14 -2.07
CA ASN A 266 7.75 -39.12 -1.05
C ASN A 266 6.22 -39.25 -1.00
N PHE A 267 5.79 -40.44 -1.42
CA PHE A 267 4.51 -41.05 -1.10
C PHE A 267 4.19 -40.91 0.39
N TYR A 268 3.06 -40.29 0.72
CA TYR A 268 2.25 -40.73 1.84
C TYR A 268 0.81 -40.91 1.37
N GLU A 269 0.45 -42.17 1.33
CA GLU A 269 -0.87 -42.73 1.11
C GLU A 269 -1.83 -42.22 2.20
N SER A 270 -2.93 -41.61 1.79
CA SER A 270 -4.09 -41.41 2.67
C SER A 270 -5.39 -41.69 1.91
N THR A 271 -6.11 -42.65 2.47
CA THR A 271 -7.38 -43.28 2.09
C THR A 271 -8.54 -42.34 1.76
N PRO A 272 -9.51 -42.78 0.93
CA PRO A 272 -10.62 -41.95 0.47
C PRO A 272 -11.67 -41.79 1.58
N THR A 273 -12.16 -40.56 1.78
CA THR A 273 -13.38 -40.31 2.58
C THR A 273 -14.46 -39.71 1.70
N ASP A 274 -15.66 -40.27 1.83
CA ASP A 274 -16.83 -40.10 0.97
C ASP A 274 -17.30 -38.65 0.77
N ARG A 275 -17.57 -38.34 -0.48
CA ARG A 275 -18.14 -37.06 -0.95
C ARG A 275 -19.67 -37.15 -0.86
N ILE A 276 -20.27 -36.50 0.14
CA ILE A 276 -21.73 -36.29 0.18
C ILE A 276 -22.10 -35.23 -0.85
N LYS A 277 -22.86 -35.65 -1.86
CA LYS A 277 -23.61 -34.80 -2.79
C LYS A 277 -24.62 -33.93 -2.03
N SER A 278 -24.56 -32.61 -2.20
CA SER A 278 -25.68 -31.72 -1.91
C SER A 278 -26.22 -31.15 -3.23
N THR A 279 -27.42 -31.59 -3.57
CA THR A 279 -28.30 -31.12 -4.66
C THR A 279 -28.83 -29.71 -4.36
N PRO A 280 -29.01 -28.83 -5.37
CA PRO A 280 -29.63 -27.51 -5.17
C PRO A 280 -31.17 -27.60 -5.16
N THR A 281 -31.80 -26.83 -4.28
CA THR A 281 -33.25 -26.60 -4.24
C THR A 281 -33.54 -25.13 -4.61
N PRO A 282 -34.53 -24.83 -5.48
CA PRO A 282 -34.74 -23.51 -6.05
C PRO A 282 -35.49 -22.58 -5.10
N THR A 283 -35.30 -21.26 -5.22
CA THR A 283 -36.24 -20.30 -4.65
C THR A 283 -36.50 -19.12 -5.58
N ASP A 284 -37.75 -18.69 -5.55
CA ASP A 284 -38.52 -17.98 -6.55
C ASP A 284 -38.04 -16.59 -7.01
N ARG A 285 -38.33 -16.37 -8.30
CA ARG A 285 -38.47 -15.08 -9.00
C ARG A 285 -39.41 -14.13 -8.25
N ILE A 286 -38.96 -12.89 -8.02
CA ILE A 286 -39.85 -11.73 -8.00
C ILE A 286 -39.46 -10.80 -9.14
N LYS A 287 -40.46 -10.51 -9.97
CA LYS A 287 -40.43 -9.74 -11.20
C LYS A 287 -40.70 -8.27 -10.86
N SER A 288 -39.79 -7.36 -11.17
CA SER A 288 -40.05 -5.92 -11.14
C SER A 288 -40.00 -5.35 -12.56
N THR A 289 -41.07 -4.64 -12.89
CA THR A 289 -41.40 -4.02 -14.19
C THR A 289 -40.72 -2.65 -14.31
N PRO A 290 -40.27 -2.21 -15.51
CA PRO A 290 -39.71 -0.88 -15.70
C PRO A 290 -40.80 0.19 -15.81
N THR A 291 -40.57 1.37 -15.23
CA THR A 291 -41.39 2.58 -15.42
C THR A 291 -40.56 3.64 -16.17
N PRO A 292 -41.11 4.32 -17.18
CA PRO A 292 -40.34 5.15 -18.10
C PRO A 292 -40.01 6.52 -17.49
N THR A 293 -38.82 7.04 -17.80
CA THR A 293 -38.45 8.43 -17.44
C THR A 293 -38.53 9.31 -18.68
N ASP A 294 -39.42 10.30 -18.59
CA ASP A 294 -39.65 11.31 -19.61
C ASP A 294 -38.46 12.26 -19.78
N ARG A 295 -38.30 12.63 -21.05
CA ARG A 295 -37.31 13.55 -21.61
C ARG A 295 -37.79 14.99 -21.41
N ILE A 296 -37.03 15.83 -20.71
CA ILE A 296 -37.22 17.29 -20.77
C ILE A 296 -35.94 18.01 -21.18
N LYS A 297 -36.16 18.90 -22.14
CA LYS A 297 -35.26 19.77 -22.90
C LYS A 297 -34.49 20.79 -22.06
N SER A 298 -33.35 21.16 -22.64
CA SER A 298 -32.41 22.23 -22.32
C SER A 298 -33.01 23.65 -22.32
N THR A 299 -32.46 24.53 -21.47
CA THR A 299 -32.21 25.97 -21.77
C THR A 299 -31.12 26.52 -20.82
N PRO A 300 -30.15 27.34 -21.29
CA PRO A 300 -29.05 27.88 -20.47
C PRO A 300 -29.27 29.35 -20.05
N THR A 301 -28.73 29.75 -18.89
CA THR A 301 -28.59 31.17 -18.48
C THR A 301 -27.42 31.31 -17.47
N PRO A 302 -26.83 32.50 -17.27
CA PRO A 302 -25.44 32.80 -17.62
C PRO A 302 -24.51 32.85 -16.41
N THR A 303 -23.22 32.61 -16.67
CA THR A 303 -22.13 32.62 -15.70
C THR A 303 -21.61 34.05 -15.51
N ASP A 304 -21.77 34.62 -14.31
CA ASP A 304 -21.05 35.83 -13.91
C ASP A 304 -19.67 35.47 -13.35
N ARG A 305 -18.66 36.07 -13.95
CA ARG A 305 -17.24 35.82 -13.76
C ARG A 305 -16.70 36.74 -12.67
N ILE A 306 -16.38 36.20 -11.48
CA ILE A 306 -15.60 36.93 -10.48
C ILE A 306 -14.14 36.46 -10.51
N LYS A 307 -13.27 37.41 -10.81
CA LYS A 307 -11.81 37.32 -10.84
C LYS A 307 -11.26 37.26 -9.40
N PRO A 308 -10.36 36.33 -9.03
CA PRO A 308 -9.67 36.39 -7.75
C PRO A 308 -8.47 37.35 -7.82
N THR A 309 -8.42 38.26 -6.84
CA THR A 309 -7.30 39.16 -6.54
C THR A 309 -6.32 38.45 -5.63
N SER A 310 -5.03 38.49 -5.96
CA SER A 310 -3.92 37.91 -5.20
C SER A 310 -3.56 38.76 -3.98
N THR A 311 -3.52 38.14 -2.80
CA THR A 311 -2.90 38.69 -1.58
C THR A 311 -1.57 37.98 -1.32
N PRO A 312 -0.45 38.69 -1.07
CA PRO A 312 0.85 38.06 -0.88
C PRO A 312 1.03 37.54 0.55
N THR A 313 1.54 36.31 0.69
CA THR A 313 1.90 35.68 1.96
C THR A 313 3.38 35.95 2.27
N ASP A 314 3.66 36.54 3.44
CA ASP A 314 5.01 36.78 3.94
C ASP A 314 5.77 35.46 4.18
N ARG A 315 7.01 35.41 3.68
CA ARG A 315 7.92 34.27 3.73
C ARG A 315 8.80 34.38 4.98
N ILE A 316 8.51 33.59 6.03
CA ILE A 316 9.43 33.46 7.18
C ILE A 316 10.60 32.57 6.79
N LYS A 317 11.81 33.13 6.84
CA LYS A 317 13.10 32.46 6.69
C LYS A 317 13.46 31.74 7.99
N PRO A 318 13.82 30.43 7.99
CA PRO A 318 14.28 29.78 9.21
C PRO A 318 15.72 30.20 9.55
N THR A 319 15.94 30.60 10.80
CA THR A 319 17.26 30.81 11.41
C THR A 319 17.57 29.57 12.27
N PRO A 320 18.78 28.99 12.21
CA PRO A 320 19.14 27.83 13.02
C PRO A 320 19.63 28.30 14.39
N THR A 321 19.17 27.69 15.49
CA THR A 321 19.91 27.43 16.74
C THR A 321 18.97 26.81 17.79
N HIS A 322 19.20 25.56 18.17
CA HIS A 322 19.07 25.12 19.57
C HIS A 322 20.04 23.95 19.80
N ALA A 323 21.24 24.27 20.29
CA ALA A 323 22.03 23.31 21.06
C ALA A 323 21.29 23.08 22.39
N SER A 324 20.64 21.93 22.55
CA SER A 324 20.02 21.56 23.81
C SER A 324 21.01 20.77 24.67
N ASN A 325 21.14 21.14 25.95
CA ASN A 325 21.84 20.39 27.01
C ASN A 325 21.18 19.04 27.34
N GLY A 326 20.48 18.42 26.39
CA GLY A 326 19.79 17.15 26.61
C GLY A 326 20.73 15.96 26.44
N LYS A 327 20.49 14.92 27.23
CA LYS A 327 21.16 13.64 27.13
C LYS A 327 20.69 12.97 25.83
N GLN A 328 21.60 12.83 24.88
CA GLN A 328 21.39 12.03 23.68
C GLN A 328 21.35 10.55 24.06
N GLY A 329 20.30 9.85 23.63
CA GLY A 329 20.11 8.42 23.82
C GLY A 329 19.50 7.84 22.55
N ILE A 330 20.02 6.69 22.13
CA ILE A 330 19.53 6.00 20.94
C ILE A 330 19.51 4.50 21.22
N LYS A 331 18.54 3.80 20.63
CA LYS A 331 18.38 2.36 20.71
C LYS A 331 18.13 1.81 19.32
N VAL A 332 18.78 0.69 19.00
CA VAL A 332 18.57 -0.02 17.74
C VAL A 332 17.86 -1.33 18.01
N GLN A 333 16.77 -1.55 17.28
CA GLN A 333 16.04 -2.80 17.27
C GLN A 333 16.15 -3.43 15.88
N PHE A 334 16.31 -4.74 15.85
CA PHE A 334 16.48 -5.51 14.63
C PHE A 334 15.40 -6.58 14.54
N TYR A 335 14.80 -6.69 13.36
CA TYR A 335 13.91 -7.78 12.96
C TYR A 335 14.64 -8.52 11.86
N ASN A 336 14.80 -9.84 12.01
CA ASN A 336 15.41 -10.67 10.99
C ASN A 336 14.45 -11.74 10.50
N ASN A 337 14.10 -11.69 9.21
CA ASN A 337 13.38 -12.76 8.53
C ASN A 337 14.19 -13.38 7.39
N ASN A 338 15.50 -13.15 7.33
CA ASN A 338 16.37 -13.91 6.44
C ASN A 338 16.38 -15.37 6.87
N GLU A 339 16.30 -16.26 5.90
CA GLU A 339 16.62 -17.66 6.10
C GLU A 339 18.10 -17.81 6.47
N VAL A 340 18.42 -18.90 7.14
CA VAL A 340 19.77 -19.19 7.64
C VAL A 340 20.64 -19.88 6.58
N SER A 341 20.19 -19.88 5.32
CA SER A 341 20.90 -20.40 4.16
C SER A 341 21.76 -19.30 3.51
N PRO A 342 22.87 -19.68 2.84
CA PRO A 342 23.58 -18.75 1.98
C PRO A 342 22.63 -18.09 0.98
N SER A 343 22.79 -16.79 0.78
CA SER A 343 21.91 -16.00 -0.09
C SER A 343 22.69 -14.87 -0.74
N THR A 344 22.24 -14.46 -1.92
CA THR A 344 22.82 -13.38 -2.70
C THR A 344 22.46 -11.99 -2.16
N SER A 345 21.46 -11.89 -1.28
CA SER A 345 21.00 -10.65 -0.67
C SER A 345 20.68 -10.81 0.81
N ASN A 346 21.11 -9.85 1.61
CA ASN A 346 20.75 -9.75 3.02
C ASN A 346 19.72 -8.64 3.21
N PHE A 347 18.62 -8.94 3.89
CA PHE A 347 17.57 -7.98 4.22
C PHE A 347 17.68 -7.52 5.67
N LEU A 348 17.82 -6.22 5.89
CA LEU A 348 17.88 -5.63 7.22
C LEU A 348 16.61 -4.84 7.51
N ARG A 349 15.84 -5.26 8.52
CA ARG A 349 14.75 -4.45 9.06
C ARG A 349 15.17 -3.85 10.39
N ILE A 350 15.41 -2.55 10.39
CA ILE A 350 15.99 -1.83 11.52
C ILE A 350 15.00 -0.77 12.00
N LYS A 351 14.84 -0.68 13.31
CA LYS A 351 14.13 0.40 13.98
C LYS A 351 15.11 1.14 14.88
N VAL A 352 15.08 2.46 14.82
CA VAL A 352 15.91 3.35 15.63
C VAL A 352 15.01 4.22 16.48
N GLU A 353 15.20 4.18 17.80
CA GLU A 353 14.41 4.95 18.76
C GLU A 353 15.31 5.97 19.46
N ASN A 354 14.84 7.21 19.58
CA ASN A 354 15.46 8.22 20.42
C ASN A 354 15.01 8.03 21.87
N THR A 355 15.87 7.43 22.69
CA THR A 355 15.63 7.19 24.12
C THR A 355 16.12 8.34 25.01
N GLY A 356 16.69 9.39 24.40
CA GLY A 356 17.15 10.58 25.09
C GLY A 356 16.02 11.57 25.38
N ASN A 357 16.42 12.77 25.79
CA ASN A 357 15.52 13.91 26.00
C ASN A 357 15.86 15.13 25.12
N ALA A 358 16.74 14.94 24.13
CA ALA A 358 17.06 15.90 23.08
C ALA A 358 16.62 15.36 21.72
N ALA A 359 16.09 16.22 20.84
CA ALA A 359 15.92 15.89 19.44
C ALA A 359 17.28 15.55 18.80
N LEU A 360 17.30 14.53 17.96
CA LEU A 360 18.51 14.10 17.24
C LEU A 360 18.38 14.50 15.78
N ASP A 361 19.31 15.27 15.24
CA ASP A 361 19.42 15.44 13.78
C ASP A 361 19.78 14.09 13.17
N LEU A 362 18.95 13.60 12.25
CA LEU A 362 19.18 12.29 11.64
C LEU A 362 20.50 12.25 10.86
N SER A 363 20.93 13.37 10.29
CA SER A 363 22.18 13.43 9.53
C SER A 363 23.44 13.21 10.38
N ASP A 364 23.33 13.38 11.70
CA ASP A 364 24.39 13.07 12.67
C ASP A 364 24.42 11.58 13.05
N ILE A 365 23.40 10.79 12.69
CA ILE A 365 23.28 9.39 13.08
C ILE A 365 23.92 8.49 12.02
N LYS A 366 24.72 7.52 12.51
CA LYS A 366 25.23 6.39 11.71
C LYS A 366 24.94 5.08 12.41
N LEU A 367 24.55 4.05 11.67
CA LEU A 367 24.45 2.67 12.13
C LEU A 367 25.50 1.83 11.43
N ARG A 368 26.00 0.77 12.07
CA ARG A 368 26.88 -0.20 11.41
C ARG A 368 26.40 -1.62 11.64
N TYR A 369 26.22 -2.34 10.54
CA TYR A 369 25.98 -3.78 10.48
C TYR A 369 27.27 -4.46 10.03
N TYR A 370 27.89 -5.25 10.90
CA TYR A 370 29.14 -5.99 10.71
C TYR A 370 28.89 -7.43 10.27
N TYR A 371 29.66 -7.88 9.27
CA TYR A 371 29.53 -9.18 8.62
C TYR A 371 30.85 -9.59 7.97
N THR A 372 30.94 -10.84 7.54
CA THR A 372 31.99 -11.35 6.65
C THR A 372 31.54 -11.26 5.21
N ILE A 373 32.38 -10.70 4.33
CA ILE A 373 31.98 -10.51 2.93
C ILE A 373 32.00 -11.80 2.11
N ASP A 374 32.63 -12.88 2.57
CA ASP A 374 32.65 -14.20 1.91
C ASP A 374 33.13 -14.14 0.45
N GLY A 375 34.26 -13.48 0.24
CA GLY A 375 34.84 -13.20 -1.08
C GLY A 375 34.74 -11.73 -1.46
N TYR A 376 35.65 -11.25 -2.31
CA TYR A 376 35.68 -9.84 -2.70
C TYR A 376 34.79 -9.58 -3.91
N SER A 377 33.79 -8.74 -3.73
CA SER A 377 32.93 -8.19 -4.78
C SER A 377 32.46 -6.80 -4.37
N ASP A 378 32.17 -5.95 -5.35
CA ASP A 378 31.49 -4.69 -5.08
C ASP A 378 30.08 -4.97 -4.55
N GLN A 379 29.56 -4.07 -3.73
CA GLN A 379 28.27 -4.27 -3.05
C GLN A 379 27.30 -3.15 -3.37
N ILE A 380 26.03 -3.50 -3.47
CA ILE A 380 24.93 -2.58 -3.75
C ILE A 380 24.09 -2.44 -2.47
N PHE A 381 23.83 -1.20 -2.09
CA PHE A 381 22.89 -0.87 -1.01
C PHE A 381 21.58 -0.36 -1.60
N ILE A 382 20.45 -0.85 -1.10
CA ILE A 382 19.13 -0.35 -1.44
C ILE A 382 18.34 -0.18 -0.13
N CYS A 383 17.79 1.02 0.08
CA CYS A 383 16.72 1.20 1.05
C CYS A 383 15.39 1.03 0.33
N ASP A 384 14.63 -0.02 0.69
CA ASP A 384 13.33 -0.32 0.09
C ASP A 384 12.25 0.60 0.61
N TRP A 385 12.34 0.90 1.91
CA TRP A 385 11.37 1.72 2.59
C TRP A 385 11.97 2.29 3.87
N ALA A 386 11.63 3.52 4.18
CA ALA A 386 11.85 4.09 5.49
C ALA A 386 10.70 5.04 5.84
N SER A 387 10.35 5.09 7.13
CA SER A 387 9.33 6.03 7.66
C SER A 387 9.63 7.51 7.35
N ILE A 388 10.89 7.84 7.11
CA ILE A 388 11.40 9.17 6.72
C ILE A 388 11.59 9.34 5.20
N GLY A 389 11.15 8.35 4.40
CA GLY A 389 11.40 8.25 2.97
C GLY A 389 12.72 7.54 2.65
N ALA A 390 12.67 6.54 1.76
CA ALA A 390 13.83 5.71 1.42
C ALA A 390 15.02 6.51 0.86
N HIS A 391 14.75 7.56 0.06
CA HIS A 391 15.78 8.44 -0.52
C HIS A 391 16.58 9.23 0.54
N ASN A 392 16.10 9.29 1.79
CA ASN A 392 16.80 9.93 2.89
C ASN A 392 17.73 8.97 3.65
N VAL A 393 17.74 7.68 3.32
CA VAL A 393 18.64 6.68 3.90
C VAL A 393 19.79 6.41 2.92
N THR A 394 21.01 6.46 3.43
CA THR A 394 22.25 6.22 2.67
C THR A 394 22.95 4.98 3.21
N GLY A 395 23.60 4.20 2.34
CA GLY A 395 24.47 3.11 2.74
C GLY A 395 25.85 3.25 2.12
N ARG A 396 26.89 2.90 2.87
CA ARG A 396 28.27 2.77 2.39
C ARG A 396 28.89 1.50 2.98
N PHE A 397 29.58 0.74 2.15
CA PHE A 397 30.34 -0.42 2.59
C PHE A 397 31.77 -0.02 2.92
N GLU A 398 32.28 -0.51 4.04
CA GLU A 398 33.64 -0.24 4.50
C GLU A 398 34.31 -1.52 4.93
N LYS A 399 35.53 -1.72 4.43
CA LYS A 399 36.40 -2.79 4.91
C LYS A 399 36.95 -2.40 6.27
N MET A 400 36.92 -3.32 7.23
CA MET A 400 37.53 -3.09 8.53
C MET A 400 39.06 -3.03 8.40
N SER A 401 39.69 -2.07 9.07
CA SER A 401 41.15 -1.99 9.14
C SER A 401 41.78 -3.19 9.83
N SER A 402 41.02 -3.91 10.63
CA SER A 402 41.41 -5.17 11.28
C SER A 402 40.19 -6.07 11.41
N SER A 403 40.17 -7.17 10.67
CA SER A 403 39.09 -8.17 10.75
C SER A 403 39.02 -8.79 12.14
N ARG A 404 37.80 -9.16 12.53
CA ARG A 404 37.42 -9.82 13.79
C ARG A 404 36.62 -11.08 13.47
N PRO A 405 36.46 -12.03 14.42
CA PRO A 405 35.57 -13.16 14.23
C PRO A 405 34.16 -12.68 13.82
N GLY A 406 33.70 -13.11 12.64
CA GLY A 406 32.41 -12.74 12.06
C GLY A 406 32.30 -11.32 11.49
N ALA A 407 33.41 -10.60 11.36
CA ALA A 407 33.39 -9.25 10.80
C ALA A 407 34.70 -8.88 10.10
N ASP A 408 34.67 -8.75 8.77
CA ASP A 408 35.74 -8.11 8.00
C ASP A 408 35.26 -6.83 7.27
N THR A 409 33.95 -6.64 7.23
CA THR A 409 33.26 -5.58 6.50
C THR A 409 32.11 -5.06 7.34
N PHE A 410 31.75 -3.79 7.16
CA PHE A 410 30.49 -3.27 7.68
C PHE A 410 29.75 -2.41 6.67
N LEU A 411 28.42 -2.49 6.73
CA LEU A 411 27.51 -1.57 6.07
C LEU A 411 27.23 -0.42 7.03
N GLU A 412 27.71 0.77 6.69
CA GLU A 412 27.41 2.01 7.38
C GLU A 412 26.15 2.65 6.81
N ILE A 413 25.07 2.61 7.60
CA ILE A 413 23.80 3.24 7.27
C ILE A 413 23.80 4.64 7.86
N GLY A 414 23.37 5.63 7.09
CA GLY A 414 23.24 7.00 7.54
C GLY A 414 22.05 7.70 6.90
N PHE A 415 21.94 9.00 7.16
CA PHE A 415 20.80 9.78 6.71
C PHE A 415 21.23 11.07 6.01
N SER A 416 20.41 11.50 5.05
CA SER A 416 20.60 12.77 4.35
C SER A 416 20.36 13.97 5.28
N LYS A 417 20.88 15.15 4.89
CA LYS A 417 20.59 16.41 5.62
C LYS A 417 19.12 16.81 5.60
N SER A 418 18.33 16.29 4.65
CA SER A 418 16.90 16.54 4.54
C SER A 418 16.05 15.52 5.29
N ALA A 419 16.66 14.51 5.94
CA ALA A 419 15.95 13.48 6.69
C ALA A 419 15.16 14.04 7.88
N GLY A 420 15.56 15.20 8.41
CA GLY A 420 14.90 15.87 9.52
C GLY A 420 15.45 15.44 10.88
N VAL A 421 14.60 15.52 11.91
CA VAL A 421 14.96 15.25 13.30
C VAL A 421 14.15 14.08 13.86
N LEU A 422 14.78 13.28 14.71
CA LEU A 422 14.13 12.24 15.51
C LEU A 422 13.87 12.80 16.91
N GLU A 423 12.60 13.09 17.20
CA GLU A 423 12.17 13.65 18.48
C GLU A 423 12.30 12.65 19.64
N PRO A 424 12.49 13.10 20.89
CA PRO A 424 12.51 12.23 22.07
C PRO A 424 11.32 11.28 22.14
N GLY A 425 11.57 10.00 22.39
CA GLY A 425 10.57 8.94 22.45
C GLY A 425 9.98 8.51 21.10
N SER A 426 10.39 9.15 19.99
CA SER A 426 9.99 8.74 18.64
C SER A 426 10.93 7.68 18.09
N SER A 427 10.41 6.91 17.13
CA SER A 427 11.19 5.93 16.38
C SER A 427 11.04 6.13 14.88
N LEU A 428 12.05 5.68 14.15
CA LEU A 428 11.99 5.48 12.70
C LEU A 428 12.24 4.01 12.37
N ASP A 429 11.53 3.53 11.38
CA ASP A 429 11.66 2.17 10.84
C ASP A 429 12.23 2.25 9.43
N MET A 430 13.05 1.27 9.05
CA MET A 430 13.60 1.11 7.71
C MET A 430 13.77 -0.36 7.32
N ASN A 431 13.59 -0.62 6.02
CA ASN A 431 13.86 -1.87 5.34
C ASN A 431 14.98 -1.61 4.33
N ILE A 432 16.06 -2.37 4.46
CA ILE A 432 17.26 -2.27 3.65
C ILE A 432 17.51 -3.64 3.05
N ARG A 433 18.05 -3.67 1.83
CA ARG A 433 18.76 -4.83 1.31
C ARG A 433 20.16 -4.44 0.87
N TYR A 434 21.08 -5.39 0.97
CA TYR A 434 22.34 -5.30 0.26
C TYR A 434 22.69 -6.63 -0.39
N SER A 435 23.43 -6.55 -1.50
CA SER A 435 23.88 -7.70 -2.30
C SER A 435 25.27 -7.42 -2.86
N LYS A 436 25.96 -8.47 -3.33
CA LYS A 436 27.16 -8.30 -4.17
C LYS A 436 26.72 -8.01 -5.61
N THR A 437 27.51 -7.25 -6.35
CA THR A 437 27.23 -6.93 -7.76
C THR A 437 27.32 -8.14 -8.67
N ASP A 438 28.17 -9.10 -8.32
CA ASP A 438 28.34 -10.37 -9.04
C ASP A 438 27.37 -11.48 -8.57
N LEU A 439 26.48 -11.15 -7.63
CA LEU A 439 25.49 -12.06 -7.05
C LEU A 439 26.09 -13.30 -6.39
N THR A 440 27.37 -13.28 -6.01
CA THR A 440 27.92 -14.36 -5.17
C THR A 440 27.25 -14.34 -3.79
N GLU A 441 27.07 -15.52 -3.20
CA GLU A 441 26.35 -15.69 -1.94
C GLU A 441 27.16 -15.14 -0.76
N TYR A 442 26.44 -14.74 0.28
CA TYR A 442 26.95 -14.55 1.63
C TYR A 442 26.58 -15.76 2.49
N ASN A 443 27.40 -16.07 3.47
CA ASN A 443 27.06 -16.91 4.60
C ASN A 443 26.69 -16.00 5.78
N PHE A 444 25.42 -15.98 6.17
CA PHE A 444 25.00 -15.09 7.25
C PHE A 444 25.20 -15.68 8.64
N GLU A 445 25.40 -17.00 8.78
CA GLU A 445 25.46 -17.65 10.09
C GLU A 445 26.65 -17.21 10.95
N ASP A 446 27.77 -16.89 10.30
CA ASP A 446 29.00 -16.45 10.96
C ASP A 446 29.11 -14.93 11.06
N ASP A 447 28.19 -14.17 10.47
CA ASP A 447 28.15 -12.72 10.56
C ASP A 447 27.94 -12.24 12.00
N TYR A 448 28.77 -11.31 12.45
CA TYR A 448 28.71 -10.75 13.80
C TYR A 448 27.33 -10.18 14.09
N SER A 449 26.79 -9.36 13.18
CA SER A 449 25.51 -8.66 13.39
C SER A 449 24.29 -9.48 13.02
N PHE A 450 24.49 -10.69 12.47
CA PHE A 450 23.39 -11.57 12.18
C PHE A 450 22.75 -12.07 13.47
N LYS A 451 21.42 -12.14 13.41
CA LYS A 451 20.56 -12.66 14.45
C LYS A 451 19.80 -13.83 13.84
N SER A 452 19.64 -14.95 14.54
CA SER A 452 18.73 -15.99 14.05
C SER A 452 17.32 -15.44 13.82
N MET A 453 16.60 -16.08 12.90
CA MET A 453 15.28 -15.66 12.44
C MET A 453 14.35 -15.32 13.62
N ASN A 454 13.83 -14.09 13.60
CA ASN A 454 12.93 -13.58 14.61
C ASN A 454 11.92 -12.60 13.97
N TYR A 455 10.65 -12.97 14.04
CA TYR A 455 9.52 -12.24 13.46
C TYR A 455 9.02 -11.09 14.35
N VAL A 456 9.85 -10.60 15.27
CA VAL A 456 9.60 -9.38 16.06
C VAL A 456 10.84 -8.50 16.12
N PHE A 457 10.63 -7.19 16.28
CA PHE A 457 11.72 -6.26 16.56
C PHE A 457 12.22 -6.48 17.99
N GLU A 458 13.52 -6.69 18.14
CA GLU A 458 14.18 -6.78 19.43
C GLU A 458 15.38 -5.86 19.51
N ASP A 459 15.65 -5.36 20.71
CA ASP A 459 16.88 -4.64 21.01
C ASP A 459 18.07 -5.50 20.57
N TRP A 460 18.89 -4.93 19.68
CA TRP A 460 19.98 -5.67 19.06
C TRP A 460 21.28 -4.89 19.19
N ASP A 461 22.12 -5.35 20.10
CA ASP A 461 23.35 -4.67 20.49
C ASP A 461 24.56 -5.02 19.60
N LYS A 462 24.37 -5.88 18.59
CA LYS A 462 25.40 -6.17 17.58
C LYS A 462 25.31 -5.29 16.33
N ILE A 463 24.24 -4.48 16.22
CA ILE A 463 24.23 -3.31 15.32
C ILE A 463 24.57 -2.10 16.16
N THR A 464 25.65 -1.41 15.81
CA THR A 464 26.10 -0.22 16.57
C THR A 464 25.46 1.05 16.02
N ALA A 465 25.22 2.03 16.89
CA ALA A 465 24.79 3.37 16.48
C ALA A 465 25.67 4.48 17.06
N TYR A 466 25.95 5.48 16.24
CA TYR A 466 26.79 6.62 16.54
C TYR A 466 25.98 7.90 16.35
N ILE A 467 26.26 8.90 17.18
CA ILE A 467 25.76 10.27 17.00
C ILE A 467 26.97 11.18 16.91
N SER A 468 27.11 11.89 15.79
CA SER A 468 28.27 12.73 15.46
C SER A 468 29.60 12.00 15.67
N GLY A 469 29.64 10.71 15.30
CA GLY A 469 30.82 9.84 15.39
C GLY A 469 31.07 9.20 16.77
N VAL A 470 30.29 9.52 17.79
CA VAL A 470 30.42 8.92 19.13
C VAL A 470 29.48 7.74 19.27
N LEU A 471 29.98 6.56 19.68
CA LEU A 471 29.18 5.37 19.94
C LEU A 471 28.15 5.63 21.06
N LYS A 472 26.88 5.34 20.79
CA LYS A 472 25.76 5.52 21.72
C LYS A 472 24.93 4.26 21.95
N TRP A 473 25.01 3.28 21.05
CA TRP A 473 24.32 1.99 21.17
C TRP A 473 25.15 0.86 20.58
N GLY A 474 25.04 -0.32 21.18
CA GLY A 474 25.64 -1.56 20.69
C GLY A 474 27.10 -1.77 21.10
N ARG A 475 27.67 -2.85 20.59
CA ARG A 475 29.04 -3.33 20.82
C ARG A 475 29.72 -3.53 19.46
N GLU A 476 30.89 -2.93 19.28
CA GLU A 476 31.73 -3.22 18.13
C GLU A 476 32.33 -4.65 18.26
N PRO A 477 32.62 -5.32 17.13
CA PRO A 477 33.21 -6.67 17.10
C PRO A 477 34.67 -6.77 17.57
#